data_AF-A0A3D4FW04-F1
#
_entry.id   AF-A0A3D4FW04-F1
#
_cell.length_a   1.000
_cell.length_b   1.000
_cell.length_c   1.000
_cell.angle_alpha   90.00
_cell.angle_beta   90.00
_cell.angle_gamma   90.00
#
_symmetry.space_group_name_H-M   'P 1'
#
loop_
_entity.id
_entity.type
_entity.pdbx_description
1 polymer ?
#
loop_
_entity_poly.entity_id
_entity_poly.type
_entity_poly.pdbx_seq_one_letter_code
_entity_poly.pdbx_strand_id
1 'polypeptide(L)'
;KLRSLEEGETTLLDKTMVIYGSPMGDPNVHNHKRCPLIVVGGANGQLDGNLHLRAEAGTPMANVMLTLLQKLGLEEKEQFGDSTGAFSLSA
;
A
#
# COMPACT_ATOMS: atom_id res chain seq x y z
N LYS A 1 -12.30 -5.19 -14.61
CA LYS A 1 -13.45 -4.26 -14.57
C LYS A 1 -13.01 -2.81 -14.46
N LEU A 2 -12.23 -2.40 -13.44
CA LEU A 2 -11.82 -0.98 -13.28
C LEU A 2 -11.06 -0.41 -14.49
N ARG A 3 -10.13 -1.18 -15.08
CA ARG A 3 -9.35 -0.75 -16.26
C ARG A 3 -10.20 -0.44 -17.51
N SER A 4 -11.38 -1.05 -17.65
CA SER A 4 -12.24 -0.83 -18.84
C SER A 4 -13.24 0.31 -18.65
N LEU A 5 -13.24 0.96 -17.48
CA LEU A 5 -14.10 2.10 -17.20
C LEU A 5 -13.30 3.37 -17.42
N GLU A 6 -13.70 4.18 -18.39
CA GLU A 6 -13.11 5.48 -18.68
C GLU A 6 -13.62 6.51 -17.64
N GLU A 7 -12.70 7.33 -17.13
CA GLU A 7 -13.00 8.41 -16.20
C GLU A 7 -12.20 9.66 -16.62
N GLY A 8 -12.82 10.53 -17.42
CA GLY A 8 -12.12 11.65 -18.05
C GLY A 8 -11.11 11.14 -19.09
N GLU A 9 -9.83 11.50 -18.94
CA GLU A 9 -8.77 11.15 -19.88
C GLU A 9 -8.05 9.82 -19.58
N THR A 10 -8.35 9.18 -18.44
CA THR A 10 -7.70 7.93 -18.00
C THR A 10 -8.73 6.88 -17.57
N THR A 11 -8.27 5.70 -17.17
CA THR A 11 -9.16 4.64 -16.66
C THR A 11 -9.39 4.80 -15.15
N LEU A 12 -10.51 4.30 -14.64
CA LEU A 12 -10.79 4.26 -13.20
C LEU A 12 -9.68 3.54 -12.41
N LEU A 13 -9.01 2.54 -13.02
CA LEU A 13 -7.87 1.86 -12.39
C LEU A 13 -6.66 2.79 -12.23
N ASP A 14 -6.43 3.71 -13.16
CA ASP A 14 -5.32 4.67 -13.08
C ASP A 14 -5.52 5.67 -11.94
N LYS A 15 -6.77 5.94 -11.58
CA LYS A 15 -7.13 6.85 -10.47
C LYS A 15 -7.30 6.17 -9.12
N THR A 16 -7.40 4.85 -9.10
CA THR A 16 -7.70 4.08 -7.88
C THR A 16 -6.41 3.53 -7.26
N MET A 17 -6.35 3.54 -5.93
CA MET A 17 -5.43 2.71 -5.14
C MET A 17 -6.21 1.52 -4.58
N VAL A 18 -5.80 0.30 -4.93
CA VAL A 18 -6.38 -0.94 -4.39
C VAL A 18 -5.36 -1.58 -3.46
N ILE A 19 -5.75 -1.80 -2.21
CA ILE A 19 -4.95 -2.52 -1.22
C ILE A 19 -5.59 -3.89 -1.03
N TYR A 20 -4.78 -4.95 -1.20
CA TYR A 20 -5.21 -6.32 -0.96
C TYR A 20 -4.14 -7.07 -0.17
N GLY A 21 -4.55 -7.77 0.88
CA GLY A 21 -3.61 -8.47 1.73
C GLY A 21 -4.30 -9.19 2.88
N SER A 22 -3.48 -9.72 3.78
CA SER A 22 -3.94 -10.35 5.01
C SER A 22 -3.23 -9.70 6.19
N PRO A 23 -3.92 -9.43 7.31
CA PRO A 23 -3.25 -8.99 8.53
C PRO A 23 -2.45 -10.13 9.19
N MET A 24 -2.61 -11.38 8.74
CA MET A 24 -1.97 -12.57 9.33
C MET A 24 -1.19 -13.40 8.30
N GLY A 25 0.03 -13.81 8.67
CA GLY A 25 0.88 -14.69 7.87
C GLY A 25 0.63 -16.18 8.16
N ASP A 26 0.39 -16.53 9.43
CA ASP A 26 -0.08 -17.86 9.84
C ASP A 26 -1.34 -17.72 10.70
N PRO A 27 -2.50 -18.19 10.21
CA PRO A 27 -3.75 -18.08 10.94
C PRO A 27 -3.82 -19.03 12.15
N ASN A 28 -3.07 -20.13 12.21
CA ASN A 28 -3.17 -21.08 13.33
C ASN A 28 -2.69 -20.48 14.65
N VAL A 29 -1.70 -19.58 14.57
CA VAL A 29 -1.11 -18.89 15.73
C VAL A 29 -1.44 -17.40 15.74
N HIS A 30 -2.34 -16.95 14.85
CA HIS A 30 -2.76 -15.55 14.75
C HIS A 30 -1.58 -14.56 14.67
N ASN A 31 -0.51 -14.91 13.94
CA ASN A 31 0.68 -14.05 13.89
C ASN A 31 0.60 -12.98 12.79
N HIS A 32 1.21 -11.84 13.05
CA HIS A 32 1.30 -10.70 12.14
C HIS A 32 2.67 -10.60 11.45
N LYS A 33 3.30 -11.76 11.15
CA LYS A 33 4.66 -11.81 10.59
C LYS A 33 4.63 -12.15 9.11
N ARG A 34 5.42 -11.43 8.31
CA ARG A 34 5.56 -11.66 6.86
C ARG A 34 4.21 -11.73 6.15
N CYS A 35 3.31 -10.84 6.56
CA CYS A 35 1.97 -10.77 6.01
C CYS A 35 2.01 -10.29 4.55
N PRO A 36 1.20 -10.90 3.66
CA PRO A 36 1.13 -10.47 2.27
C PRO A 36 0.41 -9.12 2.18
N LEU A 37 0.99 -8.20 1.40
CA LEU A 37 0.39 -6.92 1.07
C LEU A 37 0.68 -6.59 -0.40
N ILE A 38 -0.37 -6.32 -1.15
CA ILE A 38 -0.33 -5.98 -2.58
C ILE A 38 -1.03 -4.64 -2.73
N VAL A 39 -0.39 -3.72 -3.46
CA VAL A 39 -0.97 -2.44 -3.86
C VAL A 39 -1.04 -2.41 -5.38
N VAL A 40 -2.22 -2.11 -5.92
CA VAL A 40 -2.50 -2.13 -7.36
C VAL A 40 -3.24 -0.85 -7.76
N GLY A 41 -3.04 -0.41 -9.00
CA GLY A 41 -3.66 0.79 -9.57
C GLY A 41 -2.67 1.93 -9.69
N GLY A 42 -3.09 3.02 -10.31
CA GLY A 42 -2.22 4.17 -10.56
C GLY A 42 -2.24 5.20 -9.45
N ALA A 43 -3.32 5.27 -8.66
CA ALA A 43 -3.54 6.30 -7.64
C ALA A 43 -3.24 7.73 -8.15
N ASN A 44 -3.66 8.06 -9.38
CA ASN A 44 -3.32 9.30 -10.07
C ASN A 44 -1.80 9.54 -10.23
N GLY A 45 -1.04 8.50 -10.55
CA GLY A 45 0.41 8.56 -10.77
C GLY A 45 1.25 8.51 -9.49
N GLN A 46 0.65 8.22 -8.34
CA GLN A 46 1.35 8.14 -7.06
C GLN A 46 2.09 6.81 -6.85
N LEU A 47 1.81 5.79 -7.67
CA LEU A 47 2.42 4.47 -7.57
C LEU A 47 3.23 4.16 -8.82
N ASP A 48 4.51 3.89 -8.65
CA ASP A 48 5.42 3.55 -9.76
C ASP A 48 5.08 2.19 -10.39
N GLY A 49 4.50 1.28 -9.60
CA GLY A 49 4.15 -0.08 -10.02
C GLY A 49 5.38 -0.94 -10.34
N ASN A 50 5.14 -2.21 -10.70
CA ASN A 50 6.21 -3.16 -11.06
C ASN A 50 7.34 -3.32 -10.00
N LEU A 51 6.97 -3.24 -8.72
CA LEU A 51 7.88 -3.36 -7.58
C LEU A 51 7.61 -4.64 -6.78
N HIS A 52 8.67 -5.25 -6.26
CA HIS A 52 8.61 -6.28 -5.23
C HIS A 52 9.58 -5.91 -4.12
N LEU A 53 9.04 -5.38 -3.03
CA LEU A 53 9.81 -4.86 -1.90
C LEU A 53 9.69 -5.81 -0.71
N ARG A 54 10.83 -6.05 -0.05
CA ARG A 54 10.89 -6.85 1.17
C ARG A 54 11.27 -5.95 2.34
N ALA A 55 10.35 -5.79 3.29
CA ALA A 55 10.65 -5.10 4.53
C ALA A 55 11.58 -5.92 5.43
N GLU A 56 12.33 -5.23 6.29
CA GLU A 56 13.11 -5.87 7.33
C GLU A 56 12.23 -6.62 8.33
N ALA A 57 12.81 -7.57 9.05
CA ALA A 57 12.08 -8.31 10.06
C ALA A 57 11.66 -7.38 11.21
N GLY A 58 10.36 -7.36 11.52
CA GLY A 58 9.82 -6.52 12.59
C GLY A 58 9.35 -5.14 12.12
N THR A 59 9.52 -4.78 10.84
CA THR A 59 8.89 -3.58 10.29
C THR A 59 7.36 -3.68 10.41
N PRO A 60 6.69 -2.72 11.08
CA PRO A 60 5.24 -2.70 11.15
C PRO A 60 4.62 -2.54 9.76
N MET A 61 3.55 -3.31 9.47
CA MET A 61 2.78 -3.14 8.22
C MET A 61 2.22 -1.71 8.11
N ALA A 62 1.95 -1.08 9.26
CA ALA A 62 1.47 0.29 9.33
C ALA A 62 2.43 1.31 8.70
N ASN A 63 3.73 1.02 8.56
CA ASN A 63 4.67 1.88 7.85
C ASN A 63 4.31 2.01 6.37
N VAL A 64 3.84 0.93 5.73
CA VAL A 64 3.33 0.99 4.35
C VAL A 64 2.04 1.79 4.30
N MET A 65 1.12 1.55 5.24
CA MET A 65 -0.16 2.27 5.29
C MET A 65 0.04 3.78 5.48
N LEU A 66 1.01 4.20 6.30
CA LEU A 66 1.40 5.59 6.46
C LEU A 66 1.85 6.21 5.12
N THR A 67 2.75 5.53 4.39
CA THR A 67 3.17 5.98 3.07
C THR A 67 2.01 6.10 2.09
N LEU A 68 1.08 5.14 2.11
CA LEU A 68 -0.09 5.15 1.21
C LEU A 68 -1.03 6.31 1.54
N LEU A 69 -1.27 6.62 2.82
CA LEU A 69 -2.07 7.78 3.23
C LEU A 69 -1.43 9.10 2.79
N GLN A 70 -0.11 9.25 2.98
CA GLN A 70 0.64 10.42 2.52
C GLN A 70 0.53 10.58 1.00
N LYS A 71 0.69 9.49 0.23
CA LYS A 71 0.49 9.47 -1.24
C LYS A 71 -0.94 9.83 -1.67
N LEU A 72 -1.93 9.62 -0.81
CA LEU A 72 -3.33 10.02 -1.04
C LEU A 72 -3.62 11.47 -0.61
N GLY A 73 -2.60 12.26 -0.28
CA GLY A 73 -2.71 13.69 0.04
C GLY A 73 -2.78 14.03 1.53
N LEU A 74 -2.59 13.05 2.42
CA LEU A 74 -2.49 13.27 3.88
C LEU A 74 -1.01 13.41 4.29
N GLU A 75 -0.27 14.29 3.61
CA GLU A 75 1.18 14.44 3.74
C GLU A 75 1.61 14.83 5.16
N GLU A 76 0.75 15.53 5.89
CA GLU A 76 0.96 15.95 7.28
C GLU A 76 0.84 14.79 8.29
N LYS A 77 0.44 13.59 7.85
CA LYS A 77 0.33 12.44 8.74
C LYS A 77 1.73 11.93 9.09
N GLU A 78 2.13 12.08 10.35
CA GLU A 78 3.42 11.60 10.84
C GLU A 78 3.39 10.15 11.35
N GLN A 79 2.20 9.62 11.67
CA GLN A 79 2.04 8.29 12.25
C GLN A 79 0.68 7.67 11.89
N PHE A 80 0.63 6.35 11.69
CA PHE A 80 -0.61 5.59 11.54
C PHE A 80 -0.49 4.28 12.32
N GLY A 81 -1.43 4.00 13.23
CA GLY A 81 -1.35 2.79 14.07
C GLY A 81 -0.04 2.71 14.85
N ASP A 82 0.65 1.57 14.73
CA ASP A 82 1.97 1.31 15.32
C ASP A 82 3.13 1.62 14.38
N SER A 83 2.92 2.45 13.35
CA SER A 83 3.99 2.81 12.42
C SER A 83 5.14 3.50 13.14
N THR A 84 6.37 3.11 12.79
CA THR A 84 7.61 3.75 13.28
C THR A 84 8.20 4.75 12.29
N GLY A 85 7.60 4.86 11.10
CA GLY A 85 8.01 5.77 10.03
C GLY A 85 7.39 5.37 8.69
N ALA A 86 7.59 6.18 7.66
CA ALA A 86 7.17 5.85 6.30
C ALA A 86 8.02 4.71 5.72
N PHE A 87 7.38 3.78 5.01
CA PHE A 87 8.08 2.75 4.23
C PHE A 87 8.33 3.25 2.80
N SER A 88 9.57 3.16 2.31
CA SER A 88 9.87 3.57 0.92
C SER A 88 9.21 2.64 -0.08
N LEU A 89 8.51 3.19 -1.07
CA LEU A 89 7.91 2.45 -2.19
C LEU A 89 8.72 2.62 -3.47
N SER A 90 10.05 2.56 -3.35
CA SER A 90 11.00 2.62 -4.46
C SER A 90 11.98 1.45 -4.35
N ALA A 91 12.56 1.02 -5.48
CA ALA A 91 13.63 0.02 -5.52
C ALA A 91 15.00 0.62 -5.15
#